data_AF-D9ZEU5-F1
#
_entry.id   AF-D9ZEU5-F1
#
_cell.length_a   1.000
_cell.length_b   1.000
_cell.length_c   1.000
_cell.angle_alpha   90.00
_cell.angle_beta   90.00
_cell.angle_gamma   90.00
#
_symmetry.space_group_name_H-M   'P 1'
#
loop_
_entity.id
_entity.type
_entity.pdbx_description
1 polymer ?
#
loop_
_entity_poly.entity_id
_entity_poly.type
_entity_poly.pdbx_seq_one_letter_code
_entity_poly.pdbx_strand_id
1 'polypeptide(L)'
;MRKYKRIASIFVAATLTASLFAGCQKSPEKEIVSNKDMDNMIEQAQDTQSSTTEVAEVAKDYDTYQTDIKDDSLHVTVHADAQVDIPDTSQLSIFRVQQMQFDQAFLDQVRTTLFGEQTLYDGTCLSQLTKADYESEIQAGKDDIAEIQNNNLYSDDDKEVMIQERQSNIDECQAKYETAPEAINYTGSPSDNQIHSISELVSNNPSNEYYSWQSEFDGANASIFYGINDASNGSYQSLYLQNNENYGNLIRYRSSKLGYINVGSSVMSGGNYSDAVPEEYKFAMEEAHWVWPADEDMPIDKISEESGMAKEDFIENTKDVTTISEADARQKAEDLLQSLGMHDFTYYSGGLVTEVTEYNKIEALRQSLGGAPYRTVYAFRYQRCIDGVFVNNDGGSKIVDEWQGDTYNKKLWSTEDVVVFVDDDGIVGFDYLVPLEVTDTVVEKSTLKNFDEVKDIFEQMAITMNAVNSEEASDGNVTIDIDSVKLRYTRISEKDSFDTGLLVPVWDFIGTKTDQYGYEVQNAVIMSINAIDGSVIDRSLGY
;
A
#
# COMPACT_ATOMS: atom_id res chain seq x y z
N MET A 1 -21.24 -41.33 -20.79
CA MET A 1 -20.28 -41.93 -19.83
C MET A 1 -18.90 -41.76 -20.45
N ARG A 2 -17.91 -41.03 -19.95
CA ARG A 2 -17.57 -40.48 -18.63
C ARG A 2 -17.01 -39.06 -18.84
N LYS A 3 -17.41 -38.11 -18.00
CA LYS A 3 -16.87 -36.75 -17.89
C LYS A 3 -15.70 -36.75 -16.90
N TYR A 4 -14.52 -36.25 -17.27
CA TYR A 4 -13.38 -35.89 -16.41
C TYR A 4 -12.44 -35.01 -17.25
N LYS A 5 -11.77 -33.95 -16.78
CA LYS A 5 -11.86 -33.07 -15.60
C LYS A 5 -10.94 -31.89 -15.96
N ARG A 6 -11.44 -30.65 -15.89
CA ARG A 6 -10.57 -29.46 -15.85
C ARG A 6 -9.76 -29.54 -14.56
N ILE A 7 -8.44 -29.45 -14.67
CA ILE A 7 -7.55 -29.27 -13.52
C ILE A 7 -7.60 -27.78 -13.19
N ALA A 8 -8.44 -27.46 -12.22
CA ALA A 8 -8.41 -26.20 -11.51
C ALA A 8 -7.28 -26.27 -10.48
N SER A 9 -6.43 -25.26 -10.47
CA SER A 9 -5.40 -25.02 -9.47
C SER A 9 -6.02 -25.01 -8.07
N ILE A 10 -5.37 -25.75 -7.18
CA ILE A 10 -5.85 -26.10 -5.85
C ILE A 10 -5.74 -24.87 -4.94
N PHE A 11 -6.86 -24.20 -4.71
CA PHE A 11 -7.09 -23.44 -3.47
C PHE A 11 -7.35 -24.46 -2.36
N VAL A 12 -6.48 -24.51 -1.34
CA VAL A 12 -6.78 -25.24 -0.10
C VAL A 12 -7.71 -24.36 0.74
N ALA A 13 -9.00 -24.46 0.45
CA ALA A 13 -10.05 -24.06 1.39
C ALA A 13 -10.18 -25.17 2.44
N ALA A 14 -9.66 -24.93 3.64
CA ALA A 14 -9.93 -25.80 4.79
C ALA A 14 -11.33 -25.48 5.36
N THR A 15 -12.38 -26.02 4.73
CA THR A 15 -13.74 -26.02 5.28
C THR A 15 -13.84 -26.99 6.46
N LEU A 16 -13.89 -26.48 7.69
CA LEU A 16 -14.31 -27.22 8.88
C LEU A 16 -15.80 -27.61 8.76
N THR A 17 -16.09 -28.89 8.51
CA THR A 17 -17.43 -29.44 8.63
C THR A 17 -17.59 -30.13 9.99
N ALA A 18 -18.52 -29.62 10.80
CA ALA A 18 -18.86 -30.17 12.10
C ALA A 18 -19.44 -31.61 12.01
N SER A 19 -18.93 -32.52 12.84
CA SER A 19 -19.54 -33.81 13.17
C SER A 19 -19.10 -34.28 14.58
N LEU A 20 -19.71 -33.66 15.58
CA LEU A 20 -20.14 -34.14 16.91
C LEU A 20 -19.54 -35.41 17.59
N PHE A 21 -19.22 -35.18 18.88
CA PHE A 21 -19.08 -36.05 20.07
C PHE A 21 -17.73 -36.76 20.34
N ALA A 22 -16.87 -36.16 21.19
CA ALA A 22 -16.86 -36.38 22.66
C ALA A 22 -15.53 -35.96 23.32
N GLY A 23 -15.59 -34.98 24.25
CA GLY A 23 -14.73 -34.93 25.45
C GLY A 23 -13.49 -34.01 25.46
N CYS A 24 -13.63 -32.86 26.13
CA CYS A 24 -12.57 -31.99 26.73
C CYS A 24 -11.59 -31.34 25.74
N GLN A 25 -11.37 -30.03 25.68
CA GLN A 25 -11.55 -28.94 26.64
C GLN A 25 -11.67 -27.67 25.78
N LYS A 26 -12.61 -26.77 26.11
CA LYS A 26 -12.76 -25.48 25.40
C LYS A 26 -11.42 -24.75 25.43
N SER A 27 -10.80 -24.57 24.27
CA SER A 27 -9.79 -23.52 24.11
C SER A 27 -10.50 -22.18 24.30
N PRO A 28 -9.95 -21.22 25.05
CA PRO A 28 -10.59 -19.93 25.17
C PRO A 28 -10.59 -19.29 23.79
N GLU A 29 -11.79 -19.00 23.27
CA GLU A 29 -12.00 -17.90 22.33
C GLU A 29 -11.44 -16.66 23.02
N LYS A 30 -10.17 -16.36 22.76
CA LYS A 30 -9.59 -15.07 23.07
C LYS A 30 -10.15 -14.12 22.03
N GLU A 31 -11.34 -13.59 22.31
CA GLU A 31 -11.74 -12.25 21.89
C GLU A 31 -10.69 -11.28 22.46
N ILE A 32 -9.52 -11.20 21.83
CA ILE A 32 -8.61 -10.08 22.01
C ILE A 32 -9.10 -9.04 21.00
N VAL A 33 -10.08 -8.26 21.47
CA VAL A 33 -10.52 -6.95 20.98
C VAL A 33 -11.46 -6.93 19.76
N SER A 34 -12.75 -7.23 19.96
CA SER A 34 -13.84 -6.75 19.09
C SER A 34 -15.00 -6.15 19.90
N ASN A 35 -14.71 -5.09 20.65
CA ASN A 35 -15.67 -4.08 21.13
C ASN A 35 -14.84 -3.12 22.00
N LYS A 36 -14.09 -2.21 21.38
CA LYS A 36 -13.68 -1.01 22.11
C LYS A 36 -14.96 -0.21 22.30
N ASP A 37 -15.40 -0.10 23.54
CA ASP A 37 -16.54 0.72 23.93
C ASP A 37 -16.15 2.19 23.72
N MET A 38 -16.29 2.67 22.46
CA MET A 38 -15.87 4.00 22.05
C MET A 38 -16.57 5.08 22.87
N ASP A 39 -17.83 4.85 23.25
CA ASP A 39 -18.58 5.76 24.11
C ASP A 39 -17.91 5.88 25.48
N ASN A 40 -17.57 4.75 26.11
CA ASN A 40 -16.82 4.74 27.37
C ASN A 40 -15.42 5.37 27.25
N MET A 41 -14.71 5.12 26.14
CA MET A 41 -13.41 5.78 25.88
C MET A 41 -13.58 7.31 25.78
N ILE A 42 -14.59 7.79 25.07
CA ILE A 42 -14.89 9.23 24.96
C ILE A 42 -15.28 9.81 26.34
N GLU A 43 -16.08 9.09 27.13
CA GLU A 43 -16.43 9.49 28.50
C GLU A 43 -15.17 9.60 29.39
N GLN A 44 -14.26 8.62 29.33
CA GLN A 44 -12.99 8.66 30.07
C GLN A 44 -12.08 9.78 29.60
N ALA A 45 -12.03 10.08 28.30
CA ALA A 45 -11.26 11.19 27.77
C ALA A 45 -11.75 12.55 28.31
N GLN A 46 -13.02 12.65 28.69
CA GLN A 46 -13.61 13.86 29.28
C GLN A 46 -13.53 13.89 30.81
N ASP A 47 -13.23 12.76 31.47
CA ASP A 47 -13.13 12.69 32.92
C ASP A 47 -11.81 13.28 33.41
N THR A 48 -11.89 14.30 34.28
CA THR A 48 -10.71 15.03 34.81
C THR A 48 -10.31 14.56 36.22
N GLN A 49 -10.95 13.52 36.77
CA GLN A 49 -10.81 13.17 38.18
C GLN A 49 -9.63 12.24 38.53
N SER A 50 -9.07 11.48 37.58
CA SER A 50 -8.13 10.38 37.90
C SER A 50 -6.85 10.26 37.05
N SER A 51 -6.64 11.10 36.03
CA SER A 51 -5.46 11.02 35.15
C SER A 51 -4.94 12.41 34.74
N THR A 52 -3.95 12.47 33.86
CA THR A 52 -3.24 13.72 33.49
C THR A 52 -3.79 14.31 32.20
N THR A 53 -4.05 15.61 32.19
CA THR A 53 -4.53 16.32 30.98
C THR A 53 -3.42 17.13 30.29
N GLU A 54 -2.26 17.27 30.92
CA GLU A 54 -1.10 17.96 30.32
C GLU A 54 -0.20 16.94 29.62
N VAL A 55 -0.07 17.06 28.30
CA VAL A 55 0.69 16.11 27.48
C VAL A 55 2.17 16.06 27.89
N ALA A 56 2.77 17.19 28.29
CA ALA A 56 4.14 17.19 28.79
C ALA A 56 4.32 16.42 30.12
N GLU A 57 3.25 16.18 30.87
CA GLU A 57 3.30 15.52 32.18
C GLU A 57 3.09 14.01 32.12
N VAL A 58 2.53 13.46 31.03
CA VAL A 58 2.16 12.03 30.92
C VAL A 58 3.35 11.08 31.06
N ALA A 59 4.54 11.52 30.65
CA ALA A 59 5.79 10.76 30.69
C ALA A 59 6.96 11.63 31.20
N LYS A 60 6.68 12.63 32.04
CA LYS A 60 7.68 13.61 32.53
C LYS A 60 8.94 13.03 33.17
N ASP A 61 8.86 11.80 33.66
CA ASP A 61 9.94 11.09 34.33
C ASP A 61 10.72 10.16 33.37
N TYR A 62 10.40 10.18 32.07
CA TYR A 62 10.91 9.27 31.04
C TYR A 62 11.43 9.99 29.80
N ASP A 63 12.75 10.08 29.68
CA ASP A 63 13.41 10.32 28.39
C ASP A 63 13.65 8.99 27.64
N THR A 64 13.80 7.90 28.41
CA THR A 64 14.05 6.54 27.92
C THR A 64 13.29 5.52 28.77
N TYR A 65 12.92 4.39 28.16
CA TYR A 65 12.29 3.25 28.82
C TYR A 65 13.16 2.00 28.67
N GLN A 66 13.50 1.38 29.80
CA GLN A 66 14.32 0.16 29.84
C GLN A 66 13.65 -0.95 30.64
N THR A 67 13.54 -2.13 30.06
CA THR A 67 13.04 -3.34 30.75
C THR A 67 13.53 -4.61 30.08
N ASP A 68 13.52 -5.72 30.83
CA ASP A 68 13.79 -7.06 30.33
C ASP A 68 12.69 -8.00 30.85
N ILE A 69 11.95 -8.62 29.92
CA ILE A 69 10.84 -9.52 30.23
C ILE A 69 11.09 -10.86 29.54
N LYS A 70 10.96 -11.96 30.29
CA LYS A 70 11.16 -13.29 29.75
C LYS A 70 10.15 -14.28 30.31
N ASP A 71 9.50 -15.03 29.44
CA ASP A 71 8.67 -16.18 29.81
C ASP A 71 9.13 -17.42 29.03
N ASP A 72 9.84 -18.31 29.72
CA ASP A 72 10.34 -19.57 29.15
C ASP A 72 9.21 -20.53 28.76
N SER A 73 8.01 -20.41 29.35
CA SER A 73 6.89 -21.31 29.05
C SER A 73 6.12 -20.89 27.79
N LEU A 74 6.13 -19.59 27.49
CA LEU A 74 5.53 -19.02 26.29
C LEU A 74 6.56 -18.77 25.18
N HIS A 75 7.84 -19.08 25.43
CA HIS A 75 8.94 -18.93 24.48
C HIS A 75 9.12 -17.50 23.96
N VAL A 76 8.91 -16.50 24.82
CA VAL A 76 9.03 -15.08 24.47
C VAL A 76 10.08 -14.39 25.34
N THR A 77 10.93 -13.61 24.69
CA THR A 77 11.83 -12.66 25.34
C THR A 77 11.61 -11.26 24.76
N VAL A 78 11.48 -10.27 25.64
CA VAL A 78 11.33 -8.86 25.29
C VAL A 78 12.46 -8.08 25.96
N HIS A 79 13.19 -7.32 25.15
CA HIS A 79 14.19 -6.36 25.59
C HIS A 79 13.71 -4.97 25.17
N ALA A 80 13.66 -4.02 26.09
CA ALA A 80 13.39 -2.63 25.76
C ALA A 80 14.58 -1.77 26.18
N ASP A 81 15.11 -1.01 25.23
CA ASP A 81 16.04 0.10 25.46
C ASP A 81 15.62 1.24 24.52
N ALA A 82 14.52 1.89 24.90
CA ALA A 82 13.74 2.68 23.98
C ALA A 82 13.78 4.18 24.29
N GLN A 83 13.89 5.00 23.26
CA GLN A 83 13.63 6.43 23.36
C GLN A 83 12.11 6.68 23.52
N VAL A 84 11.73 7.55 24.45
CA VAL A 84 10.32 7.93 24.68
C VAL A 84 10.05 9.30 24.05
N ASP A 85 9.31 9.31 22.95
CA ASP A 85 8.98 10.52 22.19
C ASP A 85 7.58 11.03 22.56
N ILE A 86 7.54 12.23 23.15
CA ILE A 86 6.30 12.95 23.49
C ILE A 86 6.19 14.17 22.55
N PRO A 87 5.04 14.40 21.91
CA PRO A 87 4.86 15.56 21.07
C PRO A 87 4.86 16.88 21.87
N ASP A 88 5.46 17.92 21.30
CA ASP A 88 5.44 19.28 21.85
C ASP A 88 4.08 19.95 21.58
N THR A 89 3.06 19.51 22.31
CA THR A 89 1.70 20.06 22.26
C THR A 89 1.11 20.20 23.67
N SER A 90 0.18 21.14 23.85
CA SER A 90 -0.50 21.34 25.12
C SER A 90 -1.69 20.39 25.36
N GLN A 91 -2.21 19.76 24.30
CA GLN A 91 -3.38 18.90 24.37
C GLN A 91 -3.40 17.85 23.24
N LEU A 92 -4.11 16.76 23.50
CA LEU A 92 -4.47 15.76 22.50
C LEU A 92 -5.99 15.65 22.46
N SER A 93 -6.58 15.89 21.30
CA SER A 93 -8.01 15.79 21.01
C SER A 93 -8.41 14.39 20.53
N ILE A 94 -9.71 14.13 20.41
CA ILE A 94 -10.26 13.02 19.63
C ILE A 94 -11.02 13.62 18.45
N PHE A 95 -10.70 13.18 17.24
CA PHE A 95 -11.34 13.66 16.02
C PHE A 95 -12.15 12.54 15.39
N ARG A 96 -13.34 12.85 14.87
CA ARG A 96 -14.04 11.96 13.94
C ARG A 96 -13.55 12.23 12.53
N VAL A 97 -13.22 11.16 11.82
CA VAL A 97 -12.74 11.19 10.44
C VAL A 97 -13.56 10.28 9.56
N GLN A 98 -13.57 10.59 8.27
CA GLN A 98 -14.08 9.72 7.23
C GLN A 98 -13.16 9.75 6.01
N GLN A 99 -13.37 8.79 5.10
CA GLN A 99 -12.71 8.80 3.80
C GLN A 99 -13.11 10.06 3.00
N MET A 100 -12.13 10.86 2.58
CA MET A 100 -12.34 12.08 1.81
C MET A 100 -12.46 11.75 0.32
N GLN A 101 -13.50 12.24 -0.36
CA GLN A 101 -13.58 12.16 -1.82
C GLN A 101 -12.84 13.34 -2.46
N PHE A 102 -12.10 13.06 -3.54
CA PHE A 102 -11.52 14.12 -4.35
C PHE A 102 -12.59 14.79 -5.21
N ASP A 103 -12.58 16.11 -5.23
CA ASP A 103 -13.45 16.89 -6.10
C ASP A 103 -12.71 17.39 -7.36
N GLN A 104 -13.47 17.99 -8.27
CA GLN A 104 -12.94 18.53 -9.52
C GLN A 104 -11.95 19.70 -9.26
N ALA A 105 -12.14 20.46 -8.19
CA ALA A 105 -11.28 21.60 -7.89
C ALA A 105 -9.87 21.14 -7.50
N PHE A 106 -9.77 20.09 -6.68
CA PHE A 106 -8.49 19.47 -6.34
C PHE A 106 -7.82 18.85 -7.57
N LEU A 107 -8.56 18.12 -8.42
CA LEU A 107 -8.02 17.59 -9.68
C LEU A 107 -7.46 18.71 -10.58
N ASP A 108 -8.20 19.80 -10.73
CA ASP A 108 -7.79 20.95 -11.54
C ASP A 108 -6.51 21.61 -10.99
N GLN A 109 -6.39 21.70 -9.66
CA GLN A 109 -5.21 22.24 -8.99
C GLN A 109 -3.98 21.34 -9.19
N VAL A 110 -4.12 20.03 -9.01
CA VAL A 110 -3.05 19.06 -9.28
C VAL A 110 -2.63 19.09 -10.74
N ARG A 111 -3.59 19.05 -11.68
CA ARG A 111 -3.32 19.14 -13.12
C ARG A 111 -2.55 20.41 -13.46
N THR A 112 -3.04 21.56 -13.01
CA THR A 112 -2.40 22.85 -13.30
C THR A 112 -0.97 22.90 -12.76
N THR A 113 -0.76 22.36 -11.56
CA THR A 113 0.56 22.35 -10.91
C THR A 113 1.55 21.44 -11.60
N LEU A 114 1.14 20.23 -12.00
CA LEU A 114 2.04 19.19 -12.53
C LEU A 114 2.18 19.21 -14.05
N PHE A 115 1.15 19.65 -14.78
CA PHE A 115 1.14 19.68 -16.25
C PHE A 115 1.19 21.09 -16.84
N GLY A 116 0.85 22.13 -16.07
CA GLY A 116 0.71 23.49 -16.60
C GLY A 116 -0.36 23.57 -17.70
N GLU A 117 -0.01 24.19 -18.82
CA GLU A 117 -0.91 24.43 -19.96
C GLU A 117 -0.93 23.27 -20.98
N GLN A 118 -0.36 22.11 -20.64
CA GLN A 118 -0.34 20.96 -21.55
C GLN A 118 -1.76 20.45 -21.85
N THR A 119 -1.98 20.03 -23.09
CA THR A 119 -3.20 19.31 -23.45
C THR A 119 -3.06 17.87 -22.98
N LEU A 120 -4.09 17.36 -22.32
CA LEU A 120 -4.16 15.97 -21.88
C LEU A 120 -5.05 15.13 -22.77
N TYR A 121 -4.74 13.84 -22.82
CA TYR A 121 -5.44 12.81 -23.57
C TYR A 121 -5.92 11.73 -22.62
N ASP A 122 -6.98 11.02 -22.99
CA ASP A 122 -7.51 9.89 -22.23
C ASP A 122 -6.44 8.79 -22.13
N GLY A 123 -6.06 8.44 -20.89
CA GLY A 123 -4.99 7.49 -20.62
C GLY A 123 -5.27 6.07 -21.10
N THR A 124 -6.52 5.70 -21.34
CA THR A 124 -6.87 4.38 -21.88
C THR A 124 -6.33 4.15 -23.29
N CYS A 125 -5.93 5.21 -24.01
CA CYS A 125 -5.25 5.06 -25.30
C CYS A 125 -3.91 4.31 -25.20
N LEU A 126 -3.29 4.23 -24.01
CA LEU A 126 -2.09 3.42 -23.77
C LEU A 126 -2.33 1.91 -23.89
N SER A 127 -3.57 1.46 -23.77
CA SER A 127 -3.95 0.06 -24.02
C SER A 127 -3.97 -0.31 -25.51
N GLN A 128 -3.89 0.69 -26.41
CA GLN A 128 -3.87 0.44 -27.85
C GLN A 128 -2.56 -0.24 -28.26
N LEU A 129 -2.71 -1.46 -28.80
CA LEU A 129 -1.63 -2.20 -29.42
C LEU A 129 -1.40 -1.71 -30.86
N THR A 130 -0.13 -1.44 -31.16
CA THR A 130 0.37 -1.10 -32.50
C THR A 130 0.74 -2.37 -33.25
N LYS A 131 1.01 -2.22 -34.56
CA LYS A 131 1.56 -3.32 -35.35
C LYS A 131 2.86 -3.89 -34.79
N ALA A 132 3.75 -3.03 -34.29
CA ALA A 132 5.01 -3.46 -33.68
C ALA A 132 4.78 -4.27 -32.40
N ASP A 133 3.76 -3.91 -31.61
CA ASP A 133 3.40 -4.68 -30.41
C ASP A 133 2.89 -6.07 -30.79
N TYR A 134 1.96 -6.17 -31.73
CA TYR A 134 1.48 -7.46 -32.22
C TYR A 134 2.58 -8.30 -32.89
N GLU A 135 3.50 -7.69 -33.64
CA GLU A 135 4.67 -8.40 -34.19
C GLU A 135 5.51 -9.04 -33.08
N SER A 136 5.72 -8.31 -31.99
CA SER A 136 6.47 -8.78 -30.82
C SER A 136 5.73 -9.92 -30.11
N GLU A 137 4.42 -9.78 -29.88
CA GLU A 137 3.59 -10.84 -29.27
C GLU A 137 3.53 -12.11 -30.14
N ILE A 138 3.38 -11.94 -31.46
CA ILE A 138 3.40 -13.06 -32.43
C ILE A 138 4.76 -13.77 -32.38
N GLN A 139 5.86 -13.03 -32.30
CA GLN A 139 7.19 -13.62 -32.24
C GLN A 139 7.41 -14.34 -30.91
N ALA A 140 7.07 -13.73 -29.78
CA ALA A 140 7.12 -14.36 -28.46
C ALA A 140 6.31 -15.66 -28.43
N GLY A 141 5.08 -15.66 -28.96
CA GLY A 141 4.26 -16.87 -29.04
C GLY A 141 4.90 -17.99 -29.89
N LYS A 142 5.64 -17.65 -30.95
CA LYS A 142 6.38 -18.65 -31.76
C LYS A 142 7.55 -19.24 -30.99
N ASP A 143 8.25 -18.40 -30.23
CA ASP A 143 9.39 -18.80 -29.42
C ASP A 143 8.93 -19.70 -28.27
N ASP A 144 7.82 -19.36 -27.61
CA ASP A 144 7.12 -20.22 -26.62
C ASP A 144 6.79 -21.60 -27.19
N ILE A 145 6.18 -21.65 -28.39
CA ILE A 145 5.86 -22.93 -29.05
C ILE A 145 7.13 -23.76 -29.28
N ALA A 146 8.21 -23.13 -29.74
CA ALA A 146 9.49 -23.81 -29.95
C ALA A 146 10.07 -24.34 -28.63
N GLU A 147 9.95 -23.59 -27.54
CA GLU A 147 10.38 -24.04 -26.21
C GLU A 147 9.56 -25.24 -25.73
N ILE A 148 8.22 -25.15 -25.78
CA ILE A 148 7.31 -26.22 -25.37
C ILE A 148 7.59 -27.51 -26.15
N GLN A 149 7.81 -27.41 -27.46
CA GLN A 149 8.15 -28.57 -28.30
C GLN A 149 9.42 -29.28 -27.81
N ASN A 150 10.43 -28.51 -27.42
CA ASN A 150 11.74 -29.01 -27.00
C ASN A 150 11.83 -29.36 -25.50
N ASN A 151 10.83 -29.01 -24.69
CA ASN A 151 10.83 -29.24 -23.26
C ASN A 151 10.56 -30.71 -22.91
N ASN A 152 11.41 -31.38 -22.14
CA ASN A 152 11.26 -32.80 -21.81
C ASN A 152 10.43 -33.07 -20.54
N LEU A 153 9.93 -32.04 -19.87
CA LEU A 153 9.15 -32.15 -18.63
C LEU A 153 7.65 -32.35 -18.89
N TYR A 154 7.16 -31.89 -20.04
CA TYR A 154 5.76 -32.02 -20.42
C TYR A 154 5.50 -33.30 -21.20
N SER A 155 4.35 -33.93 -20.96
CA SER A 155 3.88 -35.05 -21.77
C SER A 155 3.51 -34.58 -23.19
N ASP A 156 3.49 -35.48 -24.17
CA ASP A 156 3.13 -35.12 -25.55
C ASP A 156 1.69 -34.55 -25.64
N ASP A 157 0.77 -35.09 -24.84
CA ASP A 157 -0.62 -34.60 -24.77
C ASP A 157 -0.69 -33.18 -24.18
N ASP A 158 0.10 -32.87 -23.14
CA ASP A 158 0.15 -31.53 -22.54
C ASP A 158 0.77 -30.52 -23.51
N LYS A 159 1.85 -30.90 -24.20
CA LYS A 159 2.49 -30.06 -25.23
C LYS A 159 1.49 -29.72 -26.34
N GLU A 160 0.71 -30.69 -26.81
CA GLU A 160 -0.28 -30.45 -27.85
C GLU A 160 -1.29 -29.38 -27.43
N VAL A 161 -1.81 -29.46 -26.19
CA VAL A 161 -2.74 -28.46 -25.65
C VAL A 161 -2.09 -27.09 -25.54
N MET A 162 -0.90 -26.99 -24.92
CA MET A 162 -0.21 -25.71 -24.75
C MET A 162 0.14 -25.06 -26.09
N ILE A 163 0.60 -25.84 -27.07
CA ILE A 163 0.91 -25.35 -28.42
C ILE A 163 -0.36 -24.88 -29.12
N GLN A 164 -1.47 -25.59 -28.99
CA GLN A 164 -2.75 -25.17 -29.57
C GLN A 164 -3.24 -23.84 -28.98
N GLU A 165 -3.13 -23.66 -27.65
CA GLU A 165 -3.49 -22.40 -26.99
C GLU A 165 -2.60 -21.25 -27.47
N ARG A 166 -1.28 -21.45 -27.53
CA ARG A 166 -0.34 -20.44 -28.05
C ARG A 166 -0.59 -20.12 -29.51
N GLN A 167 -0.87 -21.13 -30.35
CA GLN A 167 -1.18 -20.91 -31.76
C GLN A 167 -2.49 -20.14 -31.94
N SER A 168 -3.51 -20.41 -31.13
CA SER A 168 -4.76 -19.63 -31.14
C SER A 168 -4.50 -18.15 -30.84
N ASN A 169 -3.68 -17.86 -29.81
CA ASN A 169 -3.32 -16.48 -29.48
C ASN A 169 -2.54 -15.80 -30.62
N ILE A 170 -1.61 -16.51 -31.26
CA ILE A 170 -0.88 -16.01 -32.44
C ILE A 170 -1.83 -15.68 -33.59
N ASP A 171 -2.78 -16.57 -33.89
CA ASP A 171 -3.75 -16.38 -34.98
C ASP A 171 -4.67 -15.16 -34.70
N GLU A 172 -5.08 -14.97 -33.43
CA GLU A 172 -5.82 -13.78 -33.00
C GLU A 172 -4.99 -12.50 -33.14
N CYS A 173 -3.72 -12.51 -32.72
CA CYS A 173 -2.81 -11.38 -32.88
C CYS A 173 -2.59 -11.04 -34.36
N GLN A 174 -2.45 -12.04 -35.23
CA GLN A 174 -2.32 -11.84 -36.68
C GLN A 174 -3.57 -11.19 -37.28
N ALA A 175 -4.77 -11.59 -36.83
CA ALA A 175 -6.00 -10.97 -37.29
C ALA A 175 -6.10 -9.50 -36.83
N LYS A 176 -5.72 -9.20 -35.58
CA LYS A 176 -5.72 -7.83 -35.04
C LYS A 176 -4.66 -6.94 -35.70
N TYR A 177 -3.48 -7.48 -35.98
CA TYR A 177 -2.34 -6.81 -36.64
C TYR A 177 -2.74 -6.10 -37.95
N GLU A 178 -3.57 -6.73 -38.78
CA GLU A 178 -3.99 -6.16 -40.08
C GLU A 178 -4.75 -4.84 -39.96
N THR A 179 -5.37 -4.59 -38.80
CA THR A 179 -6.14 -3.38 -38.51
C THR A 179 -5.48 -2.47 -37.48
N ALA A 180 -4.36 -2.90 -36.89
CA ALA A 180 -3.65 -2.16 -35.87
C ALA A 180 -2.97 -0.90 -36.47
N PRO A 181 -2.88 0.19 -35.71
CA PRO A 181 -2.16 1.38 -36.15
C PRO A 181 -0.64 1.16 -36.10
N GLU A 182 0.10 1.97 -36.87
CA GLU A 182 1.58 1.99 -36.82
C GLU A 182 2.10 2.63 -35.52
N ALA A 183 1.34 3.57 -34.94
CA ALA A 183 1.67 4.27 -33.70
C ALA A 183 0.38 4.64 -32.95
N ILE A 184 0.48 4.80 -31.63
CA ILE A 184 -0.64 5.26 -30.80
C ILE A 184 -1.03 6.69 -31.23
N ASN A 185 -2.33 6.94 -31.42
CA ASN A 185 -2.84 8.27 -31.74
C ASN A 185 -3.40 8.95 -30.49
N TYR A 186 -2.54 9.59 -29.70
CA TYR A 186 -2.92 10.36 -28.52
C TYR A 186 -3.97 11.43 -28.85
N THR A 187 -3.73 12.20 -29.91
CA THR A 187 -4.60 13.32 -30.32
C THR A 187 -6.00 12.93 -30.76
N GLY A 188 -6.24 11.63 -31.00
CA GLY A 188 -7.57 11.09 -31.31
C GLY A 188 -8.51 11.04 -30.11
N SER A 189 -7.98 11.15 -28.89
CA SER A 189 -8.72 10.98 -27.63
C SER A 189 -8.40 12.11 -26.64
N PRO A 190 -8.70 13.38 -26.95
CA PRO A 190 -8.50 14.47 -26.00
C PRO A 190 -9.29 14.22 -24.73
N SER A 191 -8.67 14.44 -23.57
CA SER A 191 -9.36 14.42 -22.29
C SER A 191 -10.23 15.66 -22.17
N ASP A 192 -11.42 15.51 -21.60
CA ASP A 192 -12.25 16.65 -21.19
C ASP A 192 -11.87 17.20 -19.82
N ASN A 193 -10.84 16.62 -19.18
CA ASN A 193 -10.31 17.02 -17.90
C ASN A 193 -11.30 16.90 -16.73
N GLN A 194 -12.31 16.04 -16.84
CA GLN A 194 -13.34 15.86 -15.80
C GLN A 194 -13.21 14.50 -15.09
N ILE A 195 -13.65 14.47 -13.83
CA ILE A 195 -13.94 13.22 -13.11
C ILE A 195 -15.26 12.65 -13.61
N HIS A 196 -15.26 11.39 -14.04
CA HIS A 196 -16.44 10.69 -14.55
C HIS A 196 -16.75 9.45 -13.73
N SER A 197 -18.04 9.13 -13.60
CA SER A 197 -18.41 7.82 -13.06
C SER A 197 -18.03 6.71 -14.03
N ILE A 198 -17.55 5.56 -13.53
CA ILE A 198 -17.23 4.42 -14.41
C ILE A 198 -18.47 3.93 -15.15
N SER A 199 -19.63 3.95 -14.49
CA SER A 199 -20.90 3.56 -15.12
C SER A 199 -21.24 4.40 -16.36
N GLU A 200 -20.91 5.69 -16.34
CA GLU A 200 -21.07 6.60 -17.49
C GLU A 200 -20.05 6.27 -18.58
N LEU A 201 -18.79 6.08 -18.23
CA LEU A 201 -17.71 5.75 -19.17
C LEU A 201 -18.00 4.44 -19.93
N VAL A 202 -18.44 3.40 -19.22
CA VAL A 202 -18.85 2.12 -19.81
C VAL A 202 -20.09 2.29 -20.69
N SER A 203 -21.08 3.08 -20.25
CA SER A 203 -22.29 3.32 -21.05
C SER A 203 -21.99 4.08 -22.35
N ASN A 204 -21.05 5.02 -22.30
CA ASN A 204 -20.64 5.84 -23.44
C ASN A 204 -19.72 5.08 -24.41
N ASN A 205 -18.90 4.15 -23.90
CA ASN A 205 -18.00 3.33 -24.70
C ASN A 205 -17.93 1.89 -24.17
N PRO A 206 -18.95 1.05 -24.46
CA PRO A 206 -19.03 -0.31 -23.94
C PRO A 206 -17.97 -1.26 -24.52
N SER A 207 -17.22 -0.82 -25.54
CA SER A 207 -16.08 -1.55 -26.09
C SER A 207 -14.75 -1.20 -25.45
N ASN A 208 -14.70 -0.24 -24.52
CA ASN A 208 -13.47 0.07 -23.79
C ASN A 208 -13.22 -1.02 -22.75
N GLU A 209 -12.22 -1.86 -23.00
CA GLU A 209 -11.86 -2.98 -22.13
C GLU A 209 -11.37 -2.52 -20.75
N TYR A 210 -10.69 -1.37 -20.67
CA TYR A 210 -10.20 -0.84 -19.38
C TYR A 210 -11.37 -0.43 -18.46
N TYR A 211 -12.31 0.38 -18.95
CA TYR A 211 -13.48 0.79 -18.14
C TYR A 211 -14.41 -0.40 -17.86
N SER A 212 -14.52 -1.35 -18.79
CA SER A 212 -15.29 -2.58 -18.56
C SER A 212 -14.67 -3.42 -17.45
N TRP A 213 -13.35 -3.66 -17.50
CA TRP A 213 -12.58 -4.33 -16.45
C TRP A 213 -12.75 -3.61 -15.11
N GLN A 214 -12.58 -2.29 -15.09
CA GLN A 214 -12.73 -1.49 -13.88
C GLN A 214 -14.13 -1.64 -13.25
N SER A 215 -15.18 -1.67 -14.08
CA SER A 215 -16.55 -1.89 -13.60
C SER A 215 -16.80 -3.24 -12.94
N GLU A 216 -15.95 -4.24 -13.18
CA GLU A 216 -16.02 -5.54 -12.48
C GLU A 216 -15.51 -5.45 -11.04
N PHE A 217 -14.63 -4.49 -10.76
CA PHE A 217 -14.07 -4.22 -9.45
C PHE A 217 -14.74 -3.02 -8.76
N ASP A 218 -15.74 -2.40 -9.37
CA ASP A 218 -16.33 -1.19 -8.80
C ASP A 218 -17.35 -1.46 -7.70
N GLY A 219 -17.33 -0.62 -6.66
CA GLY A 219 -18.51 -0.37 -5.84
C GLY A 219 -19.53 0.48 -6.60
N ALA A 220 -20.79 0.49 -6.13
CA ALA A 220 -21.73 1.49 -6.60
C ALA A 220 -21.11 2.89 -6.38
N ASN A 221 -21.05 3.73 -7.42
CA ASN A 221 -20.55 5.12 -7.41
C ASN A 221 -19.03 5.35 -7.61
N ALA A 222 -18.25 4.38 -8.09
CA ALA A 222 -16.86 4.63 -8.45
C ALA A 222 -16.73 5.71 -9.56
N SER A 223 -15.77 6.61 -9.41
CA SER A 223 -15.45 7.64 -10.40
C SER A 223 -13.95 7.86 -10.54
N ILE A 224 -13.52 8.24 -11.74
CA ILE A 224 -12.10 8.34 -12.07
C ILE A 224 -11.79 9.54 -12.96
N PHE A 225 -10.51 9.86 -13.02
CA PHE A 225 -9.89 10.60 -14.11
C PHE A 225 -8.61 9.87 -14.52
N TYR A 226 -8.38 9.69 -15.82
CA TYR A 226 -7.12 9.17 -16.34
C TYR A 226 -6.62 10.02 -17.51
N GLY A 227 -5.60 10.83 -17.24
CA GLY A 227 -5.00 11.76 -18.21
C GLY A 227 -3.53 11.48 -18.44
N ILE A 228 -3.08 11.64 -19.69
CA ILE A 228 -1.67 11.62 -20.08
C ILE A 228 -1.34 12.84 -20.95
N ASN A 229 -0.07 13.22 -21.03
CA ASN A 229 0.37 14.15 -22.08
C ASN A 229 0.64 13.40 -23.40
N ASP A 230 1.20 14.07 -24.42
CA ASP A 230 1.66 13.44 -25.67
C ASP A 230 3.19 13.29 -25.72
N ALA A 231 3.86 13.45 -24.58
CA ALA A 231 5.31 13.49 -24.41
C ALA A 231 6.05 14.53 -25.29
N SER A 232 5.35 15.51 -25.88
CA SER A 232 5.97 16.54 -26.73
C SER A 232 6.92 17.47 -25.97
N ASN A 233 6.79 17.53 -24.63
CA ASN A 233 7.70 18.26 -23.74
C ASN A 233 9.00 17.50 -23.41
N GLY A 234 9.16 16.27 -23.90
CA GLY A 234 10.33 15.42 -23.65
C GLY A 234 10.17 14.44 -22.48
N SER A 235 9.03 14.46 -21.78
CA SER A 235 8.72 13.54 -20.68
C SER A 235 7.34 12.92 -20.86
N TYR A 236 7.24 11.63 -20.59
CA TYR A 236 5.99 10.87 -20.56
C TYR A 236 5.34 11.05 -19.20
N GLN A 237 4.18 11.70 -19.16
CA GLN A 237 3.49 12.07 -17.93
C GLN A 237 2.10 11.45 -17.86
N SER A 238 1.76 10.86 -16.72
CA SER A 238 0.47 10.24 -16.45
C SER A 238 -0.10 10.72 -15.11
N LEU A 239 -1.43 10.88 -15.06
CA LEU A 239 -2.19 11.24 -13.87
C LEU A 239 -3.45 10.39 -13.79
N TYR A 240 -3.58 9.68 -12.69
CA TYR A 240 -4.75 8.88 -12.37
C TYR A 240 -5.36 9.35 -11.06
N LEU A 241 -6.69 9.44 -11.02
CA LEU A 241 -7.47 9.74 -9.82
C LEU A 241 -8.60 8.75 -9.74
N GLN A 242 -8.88 8.25 -8.54
CA GLN A 242 -10.02 7.40 -8.26
C GLN A 242 -10.73 7.85 -6.98
N ASN A 243 -12.05 7.89 -7.03
CA ASN A 243 -12.92 7.81 -5.87
C ASN A 243 -13.64 6.47 -5.88
N ASN A 244 -13.41 5.62 -4.88
CA ASN A 244 -14.02 4.30 -4.74
C ASN A 244 -14.28 3.99 -3.26
N GLU A 245 -15.55 3.80 -2.90
CA GLU A 245 -15.99 3.48 -1.53
C GLU A 245 -15.47 2.12 -1.03
N ASN A 246 -15.19 1.19 -1.95
CA ASN A 246 -14.73 -0.15 -1.60
C ASN A 246 -13.21 -0.25 -1.61
N TYR A 247 -12.52 0.41 -2.53
CA TYR A 247 -11.09 0.20 -2.76
C TYR A 247 -10.22 1.42 -2.43
N GLY A 248 -10.80 2.41 -1.77
CA GLY A 248 -10.15 3.63 -1.37
C GLY A 248 -10.09 4.69 -2.48
N ASN A 249 -9.85 5.92 -2.06
CA ASN A 249 -9.63 7.06 -2.95
C ASN A 249 -8.12 7.29 -3.08
N LEU A 250 -7.68 7.66 -4.28
CA LEU A 250 -6.28 7.96 -4.53
C LEU A 250 -6.09 8.95 -5.68
N ILE A 251 -4.92 9.57 -5.70
CA ILE A 251 -4.34 10.22 -6.87
C ILE A 251 -2.91 9.71 -7.05
N ARG A 252 -2.50 9.51 -8.30
CA ARG A 252 -1.15 9.09 -8.67
C ARG A 252 -0.69 9.85 -9.90
N TYR A 253 0.46 10.48 -9.79
CA TYR A 253 1.15 11.13 -10.89
C TYR A 253 2.51 10.46 -11.10
N ARG A 254 2.92 10.29 -12.36
CA ARG A 254 4.27 9.85 -12.70
C ARG A 254 4.80 10.62 -13.92
N SER A 255 6.11 10.83 -13.93
CA SER A 255 6.86 11.40 -15.06
C SER A 255 8.16 10.62 -15.27
N SER A 256 8.51 10.37 -16.52
CA SER A 256 9.79 9.76 -16.90
C SER A 256 10.17 10.17 -18.33
N LYS A 257 11.48 10.23 -18.63
CA LYS A 257 11.98 10.41 -20.00
C LYS A 257 12.08 9.10 -20.78
N LEU A 258 11.82 7.96 -20.13
CA LEU A 258 11.93 6.64 -20.75
C LEU A 258 10.62 6.17 -21.39
N GLY A 259 9.49 6.35 -20.70
CA GLY A 259 8.16 5.94 -21.15
C GLY A 259 7.08 6.27 -20.12
N TYR A 260 5.80 6.04 -20.45
CA TYR A 260 4.72 6.18 -19.46
C TYR A 260 4.87 5.10 -18.39
N ILE A 261 4.83 5.52 -17.12
CA ILE A 261 4.75 4.61 -15.97
C ILE A 261 3.27 4.30 -15.75
N ASN A 262 2.96 3.05 -15.45
CA ASN A 262 1.60 2.65 -15.12
C ASN A 262 1.15 3.40 -13.85
N VAL A 263 -0.10 3.89 -13.87
CA VAL A 263 -0.74 4.58 -12.73
C VAL A 263 -2.20 4.18 -12.57
N GLY A 264 -2.76 3.49 -13.57
CA GLY A 264 -4.15 3.06 -13.57
C GLY A 264 -4.33 1.84 -12.67
N SER A 265 -5.25 1.91 -11.73
CA SER A 265 -5.58 0.80 -10.82
C SER A 265 -7.07 0.75 -10.52
N SER A 266 -7.58 -0.43 -10.20
CA SER A 266 -8.94 -0.63 -9.67
C SER A 266 -8.95 -1.00 -8.18
N VAL A 267 -7.79 -1.37 -7.61
CA VAL A 267 -7.66 -1.91 -6.25
C VAL A 267 -6.35 -1.36 -5.67
N MET A 268 -6.39 -0.64 -4.54
CA MET A 268 -5.15 -0.39 -3.80
C MET A 268 -4.62 -1.73 -3.29
N SER A 269 -3.36 -2.06 -3.58
CA SER A 269 -2.77 -3.34 -3.21
C SER A 269 -2.86 -3.51 -1.69
N GLY A 270 -3.74 -4.40 -1.24
CA GLY A 270 -3.93 -4.70 0.17
C GLY A 270 -2.83 -5.61 0.74
N GLY A 271 -1.55 -5.24 0.56
CA GLY A 271 -0.45 -5.83 1.32
C GLY A 271 0.34 -6.98 0.69
N ASN A 272 0.27 -7.20 -0.63
CA ASN A 272 1.24 -8.08 -1.31
C ASN A 272 2.47 -7.27 -1.72
N TYR A 273 3.23 -6.80 -0.73
CA TYR A 273 4.53 -6.18 -0.98
C TYR A 273 5.59 -7.28 -1.14
N SER A 274 6.54 -7.04 -2.03
CA SER A 274 7.72 -7.91 -2.18
C SER A 274 8.49 -7.95 -0.86
N ASP A 275 8.97 -9.14 -0.48
CA ASP A 275 9.84 -9.33 0.69
C ASP A 275 11.21 -8.68 0.45
N ALA A 276 11.56 -8.40 -0.81
CA ALA A 276 12.73 -7.64 -1.20
C ALA A 276 12.69 -6.17 -0.78
N VAL A 277 11.51 -5.62 -0.47
CA VAL A 277 11.38 -4.22 -0.06
C VAL A 277 11.37 -4.08 1.46
N PRO A 278 12.31 -3.30 2.04
CA PRO A 278 12.32 -3.04 3.48
C PRO A 278 11.02 -2.34 3.94
N GLU A 279 10.58 -2.65 5.16
CA GLU A 279 9.31 -2.18 5.72
C GLU A 279 9.18 -0.65 5.67
N GLU A 280 10.27 0.05 5.96
CA GLU A 280 10.36 1.49 6.00
C GLU A 280 10.24 2.16 4.61
N TYR A 281 10.33 1.41 3.52
CA TYR A 281 10.16 1.90 2.13
C TYR A 281 8.92 1.36 1.41
N LYS A 282 8.10 0.53 2.07
CA LYS A 282 6.84 0.04 1.48
C LYS A 282 5.88 1.16 1.05
N PHE A 283 5.98 2.34 1.67
CA PHE A 283 5.25 3.53 1.25
C PHE A 283 5.50 3.95 -0.21
N ALA A 284 6.66 3.59 -0.78
CA ALA A 284 7.07 4.00 -2.12
C ALA A 284 6.74 2.97 -3.22
N MET A 285 6.02 1.89 -2.89
CA MET A 285 5.86 0.72 -3.77
C MET A 285 4.66 0.73 -4.71
N GLU A 286 3.73 1.68 -4.63
CA GLU A 286 2.44 1.56 -5.35
C GLU A 286 2.57 1.28 -6.86
N GLU A 287 3.59 1.84 -7.53
CA GLU A 287 3.87 1.63 -8.97
C GLU A 287 5.29 1.13 -9.24
N ALA A 288 6.03 0.80 -8.18
CA ALA A 288 7.38 0.27 -8.26
C ALA A 288 7.35 -1.20 -7.86
N HIS A 289 7.85 -2.06 -8.74
CA HIS A 289 7.83 -3.50 -8.48
C HIS A 289 8.78 -3.84 -7.31
N TRP A 290 9.93 -3.17 -7.25
CA TRP A 290 10.90 -3.27 -6.16
C TRP A 290 11.51 -1.90 -5.86
N VAL A 291 11.76 -1.64 -4.57
CA VAL A 291 12.38 -0.40 -4.06
C VAL A 291 13.36 -0.74 -2.93
N TRP A 292 14.51 -0.09 -2.89
CA TRP A 292 15.48 -0.20 -1.79
C TRP A 292 16.30 1.10 -1.63
N PRO A 293 16.97 1.32 -0.47
CA PRO A 293 17.87 2.46 -0.28
C PRO A 293 18.94 2.53 -1.38
N ALA A 294 19.21 3.73 -1.90
CA ALA A 294 20.18 3.87 -2.99
C ALA A 294 21.65 3.62 -2.56
N ASP A 295 21.95 3.66 -1.26
CA ASP A 295 23.25 3.36 -0.68
C ASP A 295 23.43 1.87 -0.31
N GLU A 296 22.39 1.06 -0.49
CA GLU A 296 22.43 -0.40 -0.34
C GLU A 296 22.57 -1.13 -1.67
N ASP A 297 23.13 -2.34 -1.61
CA ASP A 297 23.17 -3.23 -2.76
C ASP A 297 21.76 -3.74 -3.09
N MET A 298 21.48 -3.93 -4.38
CA MET A 298 20.23 -4.55 -4.85
C MET A 298 19.99 -5.88 -4.09
N PRO A 299 18.79 -6.08 -3.51
CA PRO A 299 18.44 -7.28 -2.73
C PRO A 299 18.18 -8.49 -3.65
N ILE A 300 19.20 -8.86 -4.43
CA ILE A 300 19.07 -9.81 -5.54
C ILE A 300 18.69 -11.21 -5.08
N ASP A 301 19.10 -11.62 -3.88
CA ASP A 301 18.75 -12.93 -3.34
C ASP A 301 17.22 -13.05 -3.18
N LYS A 302 16.58 -12.03 -2.60
CA LYS A 302 15.12 -11.97 -2.42
C LYS A 302 14.38 -11.82 -3.75
N ILE A 303 14.86 -10.92 -4.62
CA ILE A 303 14.30 -10.73 -5.97
C ILE A 303 14.37 -12.03 -6.79
N SER A 304 15.49 -12.75 -6.71
CA SER A 304 15.68 -14.02 -7.43
C SER A 304 14.78 -15.13 -6.89
N GLU A 305 14.49 -15.15 -5.59
CA GLU A 305 13.54 -16.10 -5.00
C GLU A 305 12.10 -15.83 -5.48
N GLU A 306 11.72 -14.56 -5.62
CA GLU A 306 10.38 -14.15 -6.06
C GLU A 306 10.17 -14.27 -7.57
N SER A 307 11.17 -13.92 -8.37
CA SER A 307 11.02 -13.73 -9.82
C SER A 307 11.93 -14.61 -10.69
N GLY A 308 12.96 -15.21 -10.09
CA GLY A 308 14.00 -15.93 -10.83
C GLY A 308 14.99 -15.02 -11.59
N MET A 309 14.88 -13.70 -11.46
CA MET A 309 15.77 -12.74 -12.13
C MET A 309 17.14 -12.68 -11.45
N ALA A 310 18.18 -12.53 -12.27
CA ALA A 310 19.56 -12.29 -11.85
C ALA A 310 19.94 -10.81 -11.99
N LYS A 311 21.06 -10.39 -11.38
CA LYS A 311 21.51 -8.99 -11.39
C LYS A 311 21.73 -8.47 -12.82
N GLU A 312 22.14 -9.34 -13.73
CA GLU A 312 22.38 -9.02 -15.14
C GLU A 312 21.10 -8.74 -15.93
N ASP A 313 19.94 -9.08 -15.39
CA ASP A 313 18.64 -8.82 -16.01
C ASP A 313 18.16 -7.37 -15.79
N PHE A 314 18.92 -6.57 -15.04
CA PHE A 314 18.59 -5.18 -14.71
C PHE A 314 19.50 -4.19 -15.44
N ILE A 315 18.93 -3.04 -15.82
CA ILE A 315 19.66 -1.99 -16.53
C ILE A 315 19.33 -0.61 -15.99
N GLU A 316 20.34 0.23 -15.80
CA GLU A 316 20.14 1.60 -15.32
C GLU A 316 19.42 2.45 -16.39
N ASN A 317 18.35 3.13 -15.99
CA ASN A 317 17.70 4.16 -16.79
C ASN A 317 18.52 5.45 -16.73
N THR A 318 19.49 5.58 -17.63
CA THR A 318 20.36 6.76 -17.74
C THR A 318 19.66 8.05 -18.20
N LYS A 319 18.35 8.03 -18.48
CA LYS A 319 17.59 9.23 -18.86
C LYS A 319 17.00 9.96 -17.65
N ASP A 320 16.57 9.22 -16.64
CA ASP A 320 16.00 9.77 -15.40
C ASP A 320 17.14 9.85 -14.39
N VAL A 321 17.74 11.04 -14.28
CA VAL A 321 18.98 11.26 -13.53
C VAL A 321 18.66 12.01 -12.24
N THR A 322 19.28 11.59 -11.14
CA THR A 322 19.15 12.25 -9.84
C THR A 322 20.53 12.67 -9.32
N THR A 323 20.83 13.96 -9.43
CA THR A 323 22.02 14.62 -8.87
C THR A 323 21.68 15.81 -7.97
N ILE A 324 20.42 16.24 -7.96
CA ILE A 324 19.86 17.21 -7.01
C ILE A 324 20.18 16.81 -5.57
N SER A 325 20.38 17.80 -4.69
CA SER A 325 20.60 17.52 -3.27
C SER A 325 19.29 17.11 -2.59
N GLU A 326 19.36 16.27 -1.57
CA GLU A 326 18.19 15.87 -0.76
C GLU A 326 17.44 17.10 -0.20
N ALA A 327 18.17 18.12 0.25
CA ALA A 327 17.57 19.34 0.78
C ALA A 327 16.76 20.10 -0.28
N ASP A 328 17.31 20.25 -1.50
CA ASP A 328 16.61 20.91 -2.60
C ASP A 328 15.45 20.06 -3.12
N ALA A 329 15.61 18.74 -3.15
CA ALA A 329 14.56 17.81 -3.53
C ALA A 329 13.39 17.85 -2.54
N ARG A 330 13.67 17.83 -1.24
CA ARG A 330 12.65 17.94 -0.19
C ARG A 330 11.96 19.29 -0.22
N GLN A 331 12.69 20.38 -0.47
CA GLN A 331 12.08 21.70 -0.63
C GLN A 331 11.08 21.72 -1.81
N LYS A 332 11.40 21.08 -2.95
CA LYS A 332 10.45 20.96 -4.07
C LYS A 332 9.19 20.20 -3.69
N ALA A 333 9.32 19.13 -2.91
CA ALA A 333 8.17 18.36 -2.43
C ALA A 333 7.31 19.19 -1.45
N GLU A 334 7.92 19.93 -0.54
CA GLU A 334 7.21 20.84 0.37
C GLU A 334 6.51 21.99 -0.37
N ASP A 335 7.17 22.57 -1.39
CA ASP A 335 6.57 23.59 -2.26
C ASP A 335 5.35 23.04 -3.03
N LEU A 336 5.41 21.78 -3.48
CA LEU A 336 4.27 21.09 -4.08
C LEU A 336 3.11 21.00 -3.09
N LEU A 337 3.33 20.46 -1.89
CA LEU A 337 2.26 20.33 -0.88
C LEU A 337 1.66 21.69 -0.51
N GLN A 338 2.50 22.73 -0.37
CA GLN A 338 2.03 24.09 -0.14
C GLN A 338 1.14 24.59 -1.29
N SER A 339 1.55 24.35 -2.54
CA SER A 339 0.79 24.76 -3.73
C SER A 339 -0.53 24.02 -3.87
N LEU A 340 -0.64 22.80 -3.34
CA LEU A 340 -1.85 21.99 -3.29
C LEU A 340 -2.74 22.29 -2.05
N GLY A 341 -2.31 23.20 -1.16
CA GLY A 341 -3.04 23.54 0.06
C GLY A 341 -3.01 22.45 1.14
N MET A 342 -2.05 21.52 1.05
CA MET A 342 -1.91 20.37 1.94
C MET A 342 -1.08 20.74 3.18
N HIS A 343 -1.61 21.65 4.00
CA HIS A 343 -0.90 22.23 5.14
C HIS A 343 -0.80 21.32 6.37
N ASP A 344 -1.67 20.33 6.46
CA ASP A 344 -1.72 19.40 7.60
C ASP A 344 -0.78 18.20 7.44
N PHE A 345 0.15 18.24 6.48
CA PHE A 345 1.10 17.17 6.21
C PHE A 345 2.53 17.61 6.51
N THR A 346 3.28 16.77 7.20
CA THR A 346 4.68 17.04 7.58
C THR A 346 5.57 15.89 7.13
N TYR A 347 6.81 16.19 6.74
CA TYR A 347 7.82 15.20 6.38
C TYR A 347 7.98 14.18 7.52
N TYR A 348 7.80 12.90 7.19
CA TYR A 348 7.87 11.81 8.16
C TYR A 348 9.12 10.95 7.96
N SER A 349 9.31 10.45 6.73
CA SER A 349 10.45 9.62 6.36
C SER A 349 10.73 9.72 4.87
N GLY A 350 11.86 9.17 4.43
CA GLY A 350 12.24 9.12 3.03
C GLY A 350 13.71 9.40 2.81
N GLY A 351 14.10 9.41 1.55
CA GLY A 351 15.49 9.57 1.14
C GLY A 351 15.68 9.16 -0.30
N LEU A 352 16.94 8.94 -0.67
CA LEU A 352 17.31 8.48 -2.00
C LEU A 352 17.08 6.97 -2.10
N VAL A 353 16.27 6.55 -3.06
CA VAL A 353 15.93 5.14 -3.29
C VAL A 353 16.28 4.74 -4.71
N THR A 354 16.50 3.44 -4.94
CA THR A 354 16.47 2.84 -6.27
C THR A 354 15.16 2.12 -6.45
N GLU A 355 14.47 2.40 -7.56
CA GLU A 355 13.21 1.75 -7.92
C GLU A 355 13.31 1.03 -9.27
N VAL A 356 12.72 -0.16 -9.35
CA VAL A 356 12.44 -0.87 -10.61
C VAL A 356 11.02 -0.49 -11.03
N THR A 357 10.94 0.33 -12.07
CA THR A 357 9.69 0.98 -12.47
C THR A 357 8.85 0.11 -13.41
N GLU A 358 7.53 0.09 -13.21
CA GLU A 358 6.60 -0.57 -14.11
C GLU A 358 6.12 0.35 -15.23
N TYR A 359 6.83 0.31 -16.36
CA TYR A 359 6.44 1.05 -17.55
C TYR A 359 5.25 0.39 -18.28
N ASN A 360 4.44 1.22 -18.92
CA ASN A 360 3.51 0.74 -19.93
C ASN A 360 4.30 0.04 -21.06
N LYS A 361 3.85 -1.14 -21.48
CA LYS A 361 4.56 -2.00 -22.45
C LYS A 361 5.97 -2.41 -21.98
N ILE A 362 6.10 -2.72 -20.68
CA ILE A 362 7.39 -3.08 -20.05
C ILE A 362 8.16 -4.18 -20.80
N GLU A 363 7.49 -5.18 -21.36
CA GLU A 363 8.17 -6.27 -22.07
C GLU A 363 8.88 -5.81 -23.35
N ALA A 364 8.24 -4.97 -24.16
CA ALA A 364 8.86 -4.37 -25.33
C ALA A 364 10.04 -3.46 -24.93
N LEU A 365 9.89 -2.72 -23.83
CA LEU A 365 10.94 -1.87 -23.29
C LEU A 365 12.14 -2.71 -22.81
N ARG A 366 11.91 -3.77 -22.04
CA ARG A 366 12.93 -4.73 -21.56
C ARG A 366 13.72 -5.31 -22.72
N GLN A 367 13.04 -5.75 -23.78
CA GLN A 367 13.69 -6.27 -24.98
C GLN A 367 14.55 -5.22 -25.68
N SER A 368 14.08 -3.97 -25.74
CA SER A 368 14.82 -2.87 -26.39
C SER A 368 16.07 -2.43 -25.61
N LEU A 369 16.01 -2.47 -24.28
CA LEU A 369 17.09 -2.06 -23.39
C LEU A 369 18.07 -3.20 -23.09
N GLY A 370 17.61 -4.45 -23.19
CA GLY A 370 18.35 -5.64 -22.77
C GLY A 370 18.27 -5.90 -21.26
N GLY A 371 17.23 -5.42 -20.58
CA GLY A 371 17.01 -5.63 -19.14
C GLY A 371 15.85 -4.80 -18.58
N ALA A 372 15.43 -5.11 -17.35
CA ALA A 372 14.46 -4.35 -16.57
C ALA A 372 15.05 -3.00 -16.13
N PRO A 373 14.47 -1.86 -16.55
CA PRO A 373 14.99 -0.55 -16.19
C PRO A 373 14.81 -0.26 -14.70
N TYR A 374 15.85 0.27 -14.06
CA TYR A 374 15.78 0.86 -12.73
C TYR A 374 16.30 2.29 -12.73
N ARG A 375 15.85 3.13 -11.80
CA ARG A 375 16.35 4.50 -11.61
C ARG A 375 16.55 4.81 -10.14
N THR A 376 17.36 5.82 -9.88
CA THR A 376 17.51 6.39 -8.54
C THR A 376 16.68 7.67 -8.46
N VAL A 377 15.91 7.85 -7.39
CA VAL A 377 14.99 8.98 -7.20
C VAL A 377 14.85 9.28 -5.71
N TYR A 378 14.60 10.53 -5.32
CA TYR A 378 14.20 10.82 -3.95
C TYR A 378 12.73 10.46 -3.76
N ALA A 379 12.41 9.66 -2.74
CA ALA A 379 11.03 9.37 -2.33
C ALA A 379 10.81 9.88 -0.89
N PHE A 380 9.88 10.80 -0.72
CA PHE A 380 9.57 11.43 0.56
C PHE A 380 8.13 11.15 0.97
N ARG A 381 7.97 10.53 2.15
CA ARG A 381 6.68 10.27 2.80
C ARG A 381 6.31 11.42 3.72
N TYR A 382 5.10 11.92 3.56
CA TYR A 382 4.49 12.94 4.39
C TYR A 382 3.26 12.35 5.06
N GLN A 383 3.17 12.50 6.37
CA GLN A 383 2.03 12.03 7.16
C GLN A 383 1.24 13.22 7.69
N ARG A 384 -0.07 13.01 7.88
CA ARG A 384 -0.92 13.99 8.52
C ARG A 384 -0.39 14.31 9.91
N CYS A 385 -0.34 15.58 10.25
CA CYS A 385 0.18 16.11 11.50
C CYS A 385 -0.80 17.16 12.03
N ILE A 386 -1.48 16.83 13.12
CA ILE A 386 -2.48 17.70 13.75
C ILE A 386 -1.85 18.25 15.03
N ASP A 387 -1.73 19.57 15.13
CA ASP A 387 -1.11 20.27 16.27
C ASP A 387 0.28 19.71 16.65
N GLY A 388 1.10 19.35 15.66
CA GLY A 388 2.45 18.81 15.86
C GLY A 388 2.49 17.30 16.16
N VAL A 389 1.36 16.60 16.06
CA VAL A 389 1.25 15.16 16.35
C VAL A 389 0.89 14.38 15.09
N PHE A 390 1.76 13.44 14.72
CA PHE A 390 1.54 12.59 13.55
C PHE A 390 0.33 11.66 13.73
N VAL A 391 -0.41 11.46 12.64
CA VAL A 391 -1.36 10.36 12.47
C VAL A 391 -0.63 9.24 11.73
N ASN A 392 -0.50 8.09 12.36
CA ASN A 392 0.16 6.93 11.78
C ASN A 392 -0.72 5.70 11.93
N ASN A 393 -1.01 5.05 10.81
CA ASN A 393 -1.81 3.83 10.71
C ASN A 393 -0.99 2.63 10.20
N ASP A 394 0.34 2.70 10.31
CA ASP A 394 1.21 1.60 9.89
C ASP A 394 0.91 0.33 10.68
N GLY A 395 0.94 -0.81 9.99
CA GLY A 395 0.74 -2.13 10.59
C GLY A 395 -0.42 -2.95 10.03
N GLY A 396 -1.20 -2.43 9.08
CA GLY A 396 -2.21 -3.22 8.37
C GLY A 396 -3.26 -2.41 7.63
N SER A 397 -4.26 -3.08 7.10
CA SER A 397 -5.42 -2.45 6.44
C SER A 397 -6.70 -3.08 6.93
N LYS A 398 -7.77 -2.29 7.03
CA LYS A 398 -9.08 -2.84 7.34
C LYS A 398 -9.61 -3.48 6.07
N ILE A 399 -9.88 -4.78 6.11
CA ILE A 399 -10.30 -5.56 4.95
C ILE A 399 -11.63 -6.25 5.26
N VAL A 400 -12.57 -6.14 4.33
CA VAL A 400 -13.67 -7.09 4.19
C VAL A 400 -13.40 -7.86 2.91
N ASP A 401 -13.36 -9.18 2.98
CA ASP A 401 -13.17 -10.07 1.81
C ASP A 401 -13.97 -11.35 2.05
N GLU A 402 -15.28 -11.29 1.78
CA GLU A 402 -16.19 -12.40 2.07
C GLU A 402 -17.43 -12.43 1.17
N TRP A 403 -18.07 -13.60 1.12
CA TRP A 403 -19.39 -13.75 0.52
C TRP A 403 -20.48 -13.43 1.55
N GLN A 404 -21.34 -12.46 1.24
CA GLN A 404 -22.59 -12.22 1.99
C GLN A 404 -23.79 -12.65 1.13
N GLY A 405 -24.23 -13.89 1.34
CA GLY A 405 -25.25 -14.51 0.49
C GLY A 405 -24.69 -14.80 -0.90
N ASP A 406 -25.35 -14.29 -1.94
CA ASP A 406 -24.93 -14.43 -3.35
C ASP A 406 -24.03 -13.27 -3.84
N THR A 407 -23.71 -12.31 -2.96
CA THR A 407 -22.86 -11.16 -3.29
C THR A 407 -21.48 -11.32 -2.66
N TYR A 408 -20.44 -11.18 -3.47
CA TYR A 408 -19.07 -11.06 -2.96
C TYR A 408 -18.79 -9.61 -2.57
N ASN A 409 -18.41 -9.39 -1.32
CA ASN A 409 -18.08 -8.07 -0.78
C ASN A 409 -16.58 -8.01 -0.53
N LYS A 410 -15.92 -7.09 -1.24
CA LYS A 410 -14.53 -6.75 -0.98
C LYS A 410 -14.41 -5.25 -0.71
N LYS A 411 -13.85 -4.90 0.44
CA LYS A 411 -13.57 -3.51 0.84
C LYS A 411 -12.21 -3.40 1.50
N LEU A 412 -11.53 -2.29 1.31
CA LEU A 412 -10.21 -1.98 1.82
C LEU A 412 -10.16 -0.53 2.33
N TRP A 413 -9.74 -0.33 3.58
CA TRP A 413 -9.40 0.97 4.13
C TRP A 413 -8.01 0.93 4.75
N SER A 414 -7.03 1.41 3.99
CA SER A 414 -5.60 1.37 4.35
C SER A 414 -5.14 2.66 5.05
N THR A 415 -3.84 2.86 5.14
CA THR A 415 -3.16 4.03 5.71
C THR A 415 -3.27 5.23 4.77
N GLU A 416 -3.52 6.42 5.35
CA GLU A 416 -3.42 7.68 4.61
C GLU A 416 -1.95 8.02 4.39
N ASP A 417 -1.56 8.20 3.13
CA ASP A 417 -0.17 8.48 2.77
C ASP A 417 -0.06 9.50 1.65
N VAL A 418 0.91 10.40 1.80
CA VAL A 418 1.31 11.34 0.77
C VAL A 418 2.78 11.11 0.43
N VAL A 419 3.07 10.77 -0.82
CA VAL A 419 4.43 10.44 -1.25
C VAL A 419 4.80 11.32 -2.44
N VAL A 420 5.97 11.96 -2.36
CA VAL A 420 6.50 12.80 -3.44
C VAL A 420 7.82 12.24 -3.93
N PHE A 421 7.93 12.06 -5.25
CA PHE A 421 9.14 11.60 -5.91
C PHE A 421 9.81 12.73 -6.68
N VAL A 422 11.11 12.91 -6.48
CA VAL A 422 11.87 14.06 -7.00
C VAL A 422 13.21 13.63 -7.60
N ASP A 423 13.50 14.12 -8.80
CA ASP A 423 14.80 13.99 -9.49
C ASP A 423 15.25 15.35 -10.09
N ASP A 424 16.22 15.32 -11.02
CA ASP A 424 16.74 16.53 -11.66
C ASP A 424 15.71 17.26 -12.54
N ASP A 425 14.64 16.58 -12.98
CA ASP A 425 13.53 17.17 -13.73
C ASP A 425 12.46 17.81 -12.82
N GLY A 426 12.59 17.65 -11.50
CA GLY A 426 11.67 18.18 -10.50
C GLY A 426 10.75 17.10 -9.95
N ILE A 427 9.44 17.40 -9.83
CA ILE A 427 8.46 16.43 -9.35
C ILE A 427 8.24 15.38 -10.44
N VAL A 428 8.61 14.13 -10.16
CA VAL A 428 8.44 12.99 -11.07
C VAL A 428 7.48 11.93 -10.57
N GLY A 429 6.96 12.11 -9.36
CA GLY A 429 5.86 11.32 -8.83
C GLY A 429 5.15 12.04 -7.69
N PHE A 430 3.85 11.78 -7.57
CA PHE A 430 3.03 12.25 -6.46
C PHE A 430 1.90 11.26 -6.21
N ASP A 431 1.83 10.73 -5.01
CA ASP A 431 0.76 9.86 -4.54
C ASP A 431 0.06 10.54 -3.36
N TYR A 432 -1.28 10.55 -3.38
CA TYR A 432 -2.11 10.83 -2.20
C TYR A 432 -3.12 9.71 -2.08
N LEU A 433 -2.88 8.83 -1.11
CA LEU A 433 -3.55 7.56 -0.91
C LEU A 433 -4.45 7.64 0.33
N VAL A 434 -5.66 7.08 0.23
CA VAL A 434 -6.63 7.00 1.33
C VAL A 434 -6.81 8.35 2.07
N PRO A 435 -7.10 9.45 1.37
CA PRO A 435 -7.24 10.75 2.01
C PRO A 435 -8.35 10.72 3.07
N LEU A 436 -8.10 11.41 4.18
CA LEU A 436 -9.03 11.57 5.29
C LEU A 436 -9.51 13.01 5.39
N GLU A 437 -10.74 13.18 5.85
CA GLU A 437 -11.25 14.47 6.30
C GLU A 437 -11.71 14.40 7.75
N VAL A 438 -11.38 15.42 8.53
CA VAL A 438 -11.88 15.61 9.89
C VAL A 438 -13.27 16.19 9.79
N THR A 439 -14.27 15.45 10.29
CA THR A 439 -15.67 15.85 10.26
C THR A 439 -16.13 16.51 11.55
N ASP A 440 -15.49 16.18 12.68
CA ASP A 440 -15.84 16.71 13.99
C ASP A 440 -14.68 16.59 14.99
N THR A 441 -14.64 17.49 15.97
CA THR A 441 -13.80 17.36 17.17
C THR A 441 -14.66 16.84 18.32
N VAL A 442 -14.54 15.55 18.61
CA VAL A 442 -15.37 14.84 19.60
C VAL A 442 -14.96 15.20 21.03
N VAL A 443 -13.64 15.32 21.26
CA VAL A 443 -13.07 15.76 22.54
C VAL A 443 -11.95 16.74 22.25
N GLU A 444 -12.04 17.96 22.75
CA GLU A 444 -11.04 19.02 22.52
C GLU A 444 -9.75 18.80 23.32
N LYS A 445 -9.86 18.28 24.54
CA LYS A 445 -8.72 18.06 25.42
C LYS A 445 -8.94 16.77 26.21
N SER A 446 -8.24 15.72 25.80
CA SER A 446 -8.37 14.40 26.38
C SER A 446 -7.57 14.28 27.67
N THR A 447 -8.16 13.62 28.66
CA THR A 447 -7.44 13.05 29.79
C THR A 447 -6.71 11.78 29.34
N LEU A 448 -5.44 11.69 29.68
CA LEU A 448 -4.54 10.61 29.27
C LEU A 448 -4.04 9.83 30.49
N LYS A 449 -3.84 8.54 30.29
CA LYS A 449 -3.07 7.69 31.22
C LYS A 449 -1.63 8.15 31.27
N ASN A 450 -1.05 8.03 32.45
CA ASN A 450 0.38 8.24 32.60
C ASN A 450 1.14 7.06 32.01
N PHE A 451 2.37 7.29 31.61
CA PHE A 451 3.21 6.28 30.99
C PHE A 451 3.49 5.08 31.91
N ASP A 452 3.50 5.27 33.23
CA ASP A 452 3.56 4.16 34.19
C ASP A 452 2.39 3.18 34.03
N GLU A 453 1.17 3.67 33.79
CA GLU A 453 0.03 2.79 33.57
C GLU A 453 0.12 2.08 32.21
N VAL A 454 0.62 2.78 31.19
CA VAL A 454 0.75 2.28 29.83
C VAL A 454 1.84 1.20 29.73
N LYS A 455 3.01 1.45 30.34
CA LYS A 455 4.11 0.47 30.36
C LYS A 455 3.69 -0.78 31.13
N ASP A 456 2.94 -0.66 32.24
CA ASP A 456 2.47 -1.83 32.99
C ASP A 456 1.56 -2.72 32.12
N ILE A 457 0.73 -2.10 31.27
CA ILE A 457 -0.09 -2.82 30.27
C ILE A 457 0.80 -3.50 29.23
N PHE A 458 1.78 -2.78 28.67
CA PHE A 458 2.74 -3.33 27.71
C PHE A 458 3.47 -4.55 28.29
N GLU A 459 4.06 -4.43 29.48
CA GLU A 459 4.82 -5.50 30.11
C GLU A 459 3.98 -6.75 30.36
N GLN A 460 2.70 -6.57 30.71
CA GLN A 460 1.77 -7.69 30.89
C GLN A 460 1.36 -8.34 29.56
N MET A 461 1.12 -7.53 28.52
CA MET A 461 0.49 -8.00 27.28
C MET A 461 1.50 -8.46 26.22
N ALA A 462 2.71 -7.91 26.19
CA ALA A 462 3.71 -8.19 25.15
C ALA A 462 4.06 -9.68 25.04
N ILE A 463 4.22 -10.35 26.18
CA ILE A 463 4.44 -11.80 26.26
C ILE A 463 3.21 -12.57 25.74
N THR A 464 2.02 -12.18 26.18
CA THR A 464 0.79 -12.92 25.89
C THR A 464 0.40 -12.85 24.42
N MET A 465 0.65 -11.71 23.76
CA MET A 465 0.34 -11.49 22.35
C MET A 465 1.33 -12.15 21.40
N ASN A 466 2.54 -12.44 21.86
CA ASN A 466 3.61 -13.03 21.05
C ASN A 466 3.97 -14.47 21.48
N ALA A 467 3.12 -15.10 22.29
CA ALA A 467 3.33 -16.45 22.78
C ALA A 467 3.39 -17.47 21.64
N VAL A 468 4.40 -18.34 21.66
CA VAL A 468 4.53 -19.44 20.71
C VAL A 468 3.60 -20.57 21.14
N ASN A 469 2.84 -21.12 20.20
CA ASN A 469 1.97 -22.25 20.49
C ASN A 469 2.79 -23.53 20.75
N SER A 470 2.20 -24.53 21.40
CA SER A 470 2.93 -25.74 21.79
C SER A 470 3.44 -26.58 20.61
N GLU A 471 2.86 -26.41 19.42
CA GLU A 471 3.26 -27.15 18.22
C GLU A 471 4.54 -26.57 17.61
N GLU A 472 4.75 -25.27 17.75
CA GLU A 472 5.88 -24.50 17.20
C GLU A 472 6.98 -24.21 18.23
N ALA A 473 6.75 -24.56 19.50
CA ALA A 473 7.70 -24.37 20.60
C ALA A 473 9.07 -25.07 20.37
N SER A 474 9.12 -26.08 19.50
CA SER A 474 10.38 -26.74 19.12
C SER A 474 11.21 -25.96 18.10
N ASP A 475 10.60 -25.01 17.40
CA ASP A 475 11.23 -24.32 16.27
C ASP A 475 12.08 -23.14 16.74
N GLY A 476 11.71 -22.51 17.86
CA GLY A 476 12.50 -21.45 18.47
C GLY A 476 11.72 -20.61 19.49
N ASN A 477 12.28 -19.45 19.79
CA ASN A 477 11.66 -18.44 20.63
C ASN A 477 11.36 -17.20 19.80
N VAL A 478 10.34 -16.44 20.20
CA VAL A 478 10.14 -15.07 19.72
C VAL A 478 10.99 -14.12 20.55
N THR A 479 11.75 -13.26 19.86
CA THR A 479 12.54 -12.19 20.47
C THR A 479 12.03 -10.84 19.97
N ILE A 480 11.85 -9.91 20.90
CA ILE A 480 11.35 -8.56 20.62
C ILE A 480 12.32 -7.57 21.23
N ASP A 481 12.87 -6.68 20.42
CA ASP A 481 13.76 -5.61 20.83
C ASP A 481 13.06 -4.27 20.55
N ILE A 482 12.64 -3.55 21.59
CA ILE A 482 11.99 -2.24 21.49
C ILE A 482 13.04 -1.14 21.60
N ASP A 483 13.11 -0.28 20.58
CA ASP A 483 14.04 0.85 20.49
C ASP A 483 13.33 2.22 20.51
N SER A 484 12.01 2.24 20.33
CA SER A 484 11.23 3.48 20.33
C SER A 484 9.84 3.31 20.92
N VAL A 485 9.43 4.31 21.71
CA VAL A 485 8.08 4.46 22.23
C VAL A 485 7.55 5.84 21.87
N LYS A 486 6.44 5.92 21.13
CA LYS A 486 5.92 7.20 20.60
C LYS A 486 4.48 7.45 20.99
N LEU A 487 4.18 8.65 21.49
CA LEU A 487 2.80 9.13 21.65
C LEU A 487 2.34 9.84 20.37
N ARG A 488 1.36 9.26 19.68
CA ARG A 488 0.85 9.78 18.39
C ARG A 488 -0.62 9.43 18.15
N TYR A 489 -1.19 9.87 17.04
CA TYR A 489 -2.55 9.52 16.65
C TYR A 489 -2.61 8.23 15.84
N THR A 490 -3.68 7.46 16.03
CA THR A 490 -4.10 6.41 15.09
C THR A 490 -5.60 6.46 14.83
N ARG A 491 -6.01 6.02 13.63
CA ARG A 491 -7.41 5.85 13.25
C ARG A 491 -7.98 4.50 13.70
N ILE A 492 -8.84 4.50 14.71
CA ILE A 492 -9.69 3.34 15.05
C ILE A 492 -11.03 3.43 14.31
N SER A 493 -11.51 2.34 13.70
CA SER A 493 -12.76 2.38 12.93
C SER A 493 -14.01 2.20 13.80
N GLU A 494 -15.09 2.91 13.47
CA GLU A 494 -16.37 2.75 14.14
C GLU A 494 -17.01 1.39 13.81
N LYS A 495 -17.75 0.83 14.78
CA LYS A 495 -18.26 -0.56 14.76
C LYS A 495 -19.10 -0.92 13.54
N ASP A 496 -19.99 0.00 13.14
CA ASP A 496 -20.99 -0.24 12.10
C ASP A 496 -20.66 0.55 10.82
N SER A 497 -19.39 0.94 10.65
CA SER A 497 -18.93 1.74 9.52
C SER A 497 -17.61 1.21 8.96
N PHE A 498 -17.47 1.24 7.63
CA PHE A 498 -16.24 0.84 6.98
C PHE A 498 -15.32 2.02 6.71
N ASP A 499 -15.88 3.21 6.53
CA ASP A 499 -15.25 4.42 5.99
C ASP A 499 -15.27 5.60 6.99
N THR A 500 -15.72 5.37 8.24
CA THR A 500 -15.64 6.34 9.35
C THR A 500 -14.89 5.77 10.55
N GLY A 501 -14.23 6.67 11.29
CA GLY A 501 -13.39 6.31 12.43
C GLY A 501 -13.09 7.49 13.35
N LEU A 502 -12.34 7.20 14.41
CA LEU A 502 -11.81 8.19 15.34
C LEU A 502 -10.30 8.22 15.26
N LEU A 503 -9.71 9.40 15.16
CA LEU A 503 -8.29 9.60 15.48
C LEU A 503 -8.16 9.70 17.00
N VAL A 504 -7.44 8.76 17.58
CA VAL A 504 -7.24 8.64 19.04
C VAL A 504 -5.77 8.65 19.39
N PRO A 505 -5.38 9.28 20.52
CA PRO A 505 -4.00 9.25 20.98
C PRO A 505 -3.63 7.83 21.46
N VAL A 506 -2.47 7.35 21.04
CA VAL A 506 -1.93 6.02 21.37
C VAL A 506 -0.45 6.09 21.67
N TRP A 507 0.00 5.15 22.50
CA TRP A 507 1.39 4.84 22.70
C TRP A 507 1.77 3.64 21.84
N ASP A 508 2.69 3.84 20.91
CA ASP A 508 3.24 2.78 20.08
C ASP A 508 4.61 2.35 20.59
N PHE A 509 4.78 1.05 20.79
CA PHE A 509 6.04 0.39 21.10
C PHE A 509 6.58 -0.20 19.80
N ILE A 510 7.71 0.32 19.34
CA ILE A 510 8.28 0.08 18.01
C ILE A 510 9.66 -0.55 18.17
N GLY A 511 9.97 -1.51 17.30
CA GLY A 511 11.31 -2.08 17.23
C GLY A 511 11.37 -3.31 16.34
N THR A 512 12.24 -4.25 16.68
CA THR A 512 12.51 -5.44 15.87
C THR A 512 11.84 -6.67 16.49
N LYS A 513 11.17 -7.46 15.66
CA LYS A 513 10.60 -8.77 16.03
C LYS A 513 11.28 -9.86 15.24
N THR A 514 11.90 -10.80 15.94
CA THR A 514 12.36 -12.08 15.39
C THR A 514 11.40 -13.18 15.81
N ASP A 515 10.79 -13.86 14.84
CA ASP A 515 9.88 -14.98 15.11
C ASP A 515 10.62 -16.28 15.46
N GLN A 516 9.86 -17.32 15.78
CA GLN A 516 10.38 -18.64 16.17
C GLN A 516 11.16 -19.35 15.05
N TYR A 517 11.02 -18.94 13.79
CA TYR A 517 11.77 -19.49 12.65
C TYR A 517 13.03 -18.67 12.34
N GLY A 518 13.24 -17.57 13.04
CA GLY A 518 14.34 -16.64 12.80
C GLY A 518 14.05 -15.59 11.73
N TYR A 519 12.78 -15.43 11.32
CA TYR A 519 12.39 -14.35 10.43
C TYR A 519 12.31 -13.03 11.22
N GLU A 520 12.99 -12.01 10.71
CA GLU A 520 13.14 -10.72 11.37
C GLU A 520 12.36 -9.64 10.63
N VAL A 521 11.54 -8.89 11.37
CA VAL A 521 10.87 -7.67 10.91
C VAL A 521 11.36 -6.51 11.77
N GLN A 522 12.05 -5.57 11.13
CA GLN A 522 12.57 -4.36 11.77
C GLN A 522 11.53 -3.23 11.70
N ASN A 523 11.67 -2.25 12.60
CA ASN A 523 10.82 -1.05 12.67
C ASN A 523 9.30 -1.35 12.71
N ALA A 524 8.93 -2.49 13.28
CA ALA A 524 7.55 -2.93 13.41
C ALA A 524 6.86 -2.27 14.61
N VAL A 525 5.59 -1.91 14.45
CA VAL A 525 4.73 -1.56 15.59
C VAL A 525 4.37 -2.84 16.34
N ILE A 526 5.08 -3.13 17.42
CA ILE A 526 4.91 -4.35 18.22
C ILE A 526 3.61 -4.30 19.01
N MET A 527 3.28 -3.13 19.57
CA MET A 527 2.05 -2.92 20.32
C MET A 527 1.63 -1.46 20.29
N SER A 528 0.34 -1.25 20.15
CA SER A 528 -0.29 0.07 20.28
C SER A 528 -1.27 0.04 21.44
N ILE A 529 -1.14 1.00 22.36
CA ILE A 529 -2.00 1.10 23.55
C ILE A 529 -2.72 2.44 23.51
N ASN A 530 -4.05 2.41 23.61
CA ASN A 530 -4.85 3.61 23.69
C ASN A 530 -4.45 4.45 24.91
N ALA A 531 -4.06 5.70 24.68
CA ALA A 531 -3.55 6.58 25.73
C ALA A 531 -4.64 7.07 26.70
N ILE A 532 -5.92 6.83 26.42
CA ILE A 532 -7.06 7.23 27.26
C ILE A 532 -7.47 6.07 28.18
N ASP A 533 -7.85 4.93 27.61
CA ASP A 533 -8.44 3.81 28.36
C ASP A 533 -7.49 2.63 28.60
N GLY A 534 -6.31 2.64 27.97
CA GLY A 534 -5.32 1.56 28.08
C GLY A 534 -5.65 0.32 27.26
N SER A 535 -6.67 0.37 26.38
CA SER A 535 -7.00 -0.76 25.51
C SER A 535 -5.93 -0.98 24.44
N VAL A 536 -5.50 -2.24 24.27
CA VAL A 536 -4.59 -2.62 23.18
C VAL A 536 -5.29 -2.45 21.84
N ILE A 537 -4.61 -1.85 20.86
CA ILE A 537 -5.04 -1.65 19.48
C ILE A 537 -4.29 -2.67 18.62
N ASP A 538 -5.02 -3.49 17.86
CA ASP A 538 -4.42 -4.40 16.89
C ASP A 538 -4.28 -3.69 15.54
N ARG A 539 -3.06 -3.26 15.21
CA ARG A 539 -2.77 -2.54 13.97
C ARG A 539 -2.99 -3.39 12.72
N SER A 540 -2.89 -4.73 12.84
CA SER A 540 -3.07 -5.66 11.72
C SER A 540 -4.48 -5.64 11.13
N LEU A 541 -5.46 -5.20 11.93
CA LEU A 541 -6.85 -5.05 11.52
C LEU A 541 -7.15 -3.69 10.88
N GLY A 542 -6.14 -2.85 10.64
CA GLY A 542 -6.27 -1.53 10.00
C GLY A 542 -6.70 -0.39 10.92
N TYR A 543 -6.34 -0.50 12.21
CA TYR A 543 -6.61 0.47 13.27
C TYR A 543 -5.43 1.38 13.63
#